data_AF-A0A9Q0VFR7-F1
#
_entry.id   AF-A0A9Q0VFR7-F1
#
_cell.length_a   1.000
_cell.length_b   1.000
_cell.length_c   1.000
_cell.angle_alpha   90.00
_cell.angle_beta   90.00
_cell.angle_gamma   90.00
#
_symmetry.space_group_name_H-M   'P 1'
#
loop_
_entity.id
_entity.type
_entity.pdbx_description
1 polymer ?
#
loop_
_entity_poly.entity_id
_entity_poly.type
_entity_poly.pdbx_seq_one_letter_code
_entity_poly.pdbx_strand_id
1 'polypeptide(L)'
;MALYLSLESGKFSFPAQVYNRENGHVGFMLSCYDAQLSYDSKTDTFQARYPPFARQTIEQSIHWERLRAPPVDTPAHVLHATDCLNDLKPGDHIEIQWRRSKEFHYGWWYAVVGHQELCDGNENRCRCQHNDAVVLEFSQYTPGSRWRQTMISRKDHREAGNEADGFYGGIRKLYKAEEISKWKQLWPNQIID
;
A
#
# COMPACT_ATOMS: atom_id res chain seq x y z
N MET A 1 9.18 33.05 -3.35
CA MET A 1 10.53 32.89 -3.92
C MET A 1 11.45 32.05 -3.02
N ALA A 2 11.49 32.26 -1.70
CA ALA A 2 12.35 31.46 -0.80
C ALA A 2 12.07 29.94 -0.83
N LEU A 3 10.79 29.51 -0.80
CA LEU A 3 10.44 28.08 -0.78
C LEU A 3 10.88 27.33 -2.04
N TYR A 4 10.70 27.95 -3.22
CA TYR A 4 11.11 27.39 -4.51
C TYR A 4 12.63 27.17 -4.56
N LEU A 5 13.40 28.18 -4.16
CA LEU A 5 14.87 28.08 -4.07
C LEU A 5 15.33 27.05 -3.05
N SER A 6 14.62 26.90 -1.91
CA SER A 6 14.92 25.87 -0.91
C SER A 6 14.64 24.46 -1.42
N LEU A 7 13.61 24.29 -2.26
CA LEU A 7 13.29 23.02 -2.92
C LEU A 7 14.32 22.69 -4.00
N GLU A 8 14.63 23.62 -4.90
CA GLU A 8 15.63 23.42 -5.96
C GLU A 8 17.04 23.16 -5.44
N SER A 9 17.38 23.70 -4.26
CA SER A 9 18.69 23.47 -3.62
C SER A 9 18.74 22.20 -2.76
N GLY A 10 17.67 21.41 -2.68
CA GLY A 10 17.59 20.19 -1.86
C GLY A 10 17.67 20.44 -0.36
N LYS A 11 17.49 21.68 0.08
CA LYS A 11 17.53 22.09 1.50
C LYS A 11 16.19 21.92 2.20
N PHE A 12 15.10 21.84 1.43
CA PHE A 12 13.76 21.61 1.93
C PHE A 12 13.43 20.12 1.90
N SER A 13 12.92 19.60 3.01
CA SER A 13 12.31 18.27 3.05
C SER A 13 10.82 18.37 3.29
N PHE A 14 10.05 17.54 2.58
CA PHE A 14 8.60 17.50 2.70
C PHE A 14 8.08 16.06 2.82
N PRO A 15 6.94 15.85 3.51
CA PRO A 15 6.31 14.55 3.59
C PRO A 15 5.64 14.19 2.26
N ALA A 16 5.89 12.99 1.79
CA ALA A 16 5.17 12.37 0.69
C ALA A 16 5.21 10.85 0.85
N GLN A 17 4.57 10.13 -0.07
CA GLN A 17 4.70 8.67 -0.14
C GLN A 17 5.45 8.23 -1.38
N VAL A 18 6.24 7.16 -1.21
CA VAL A 18 7.03 6.54 -2.27
C VAL A 18 6.46 5.16 -2.57
N TYR A 19 6.11 4.93 -3.83
CA TYR A 19 5.72 3.63 -4.34
C TYR A 19 6.92 2.68 -4.49
N ASN A 20 6.68 1.38 -4.26
CA ASN A 20 7.63 0.30 -4.48
C ASN A 20 9.00 0.60 -3.87
N ARG A 21 9.05 0.84 -2.55
CA ARG A 21 10.30 1.09 -1.82
C ARG A 21 11.40 0.11 -2.26
N GLU A 22 12.64 0.59 -2.32
CA GLU A 22 13.79 -0.21 -2.78
C GLU A 22 13.60 -0.71 -4.23
N ASN A 23 13.04 0.17 -5.07
CA ASN A 23 12.81 -0.05 -6.49
C ASN A 23 12.09 -1.36 -6.84
N GLY A 24 11.08 -1.73 -6.06
CA GLY A 24 10.27 -2.92 -6.32
C GLY A 24 10.98 -4.23 -6.00
N HIS A 25 11.89 -4.22 -5.01
CA HIS A 25 12.32 -5.47 -4.38
C HIS A 25 11.09 -6.28 -3.98
N VAL A 26 11.15 -7.60 -4.16
CA VAL A 26 10.01 -8.53 -4.06
C VAL A 26 9.13 -8.31 -2.81
N GLY A 27 9.74 -8.02 -1.67
CA GLY A 27 9.03 -7.77 -0.40
C GLY A 27 8.24 -6.45 -0.32
N PHE A 28 8.43 -5.53 -1.26
CA PHE A 28 7.84 -4.17 -1.27
C PHE A 28 7.06 -3.87 -2.56
N MET A 29 6.82 -4.87 -3.40
CA MET A 29 6.06 -4.66 -4.63
C MET A 29 4.60 -4.32 -4.33
N LEU A 30 4.06 -3.39 -5.12
CA LEU A 30 2.71 -2.84 -4.95
C LEU A 30 2.48 -2.28 -3.54
N SER A 31 3.52 -1.69 -2.95
CA SER A 31 3.47 -1.01 -1.66
C SER A 31 3.77 0.49 -1.78
N CYS A 32 3.36 1.26 -0.78
CA CYS A 32 3.61 2.69 -0.68
C CYS A 32 3.95 3.09 0.76
N TYR A 33 4.97 3.91 0.96
CA TYR A 33 5.47 4.29 2.29
C TYR A 33 5.66 5.78 2.46
N ASP A 34 5.33 6.29 3.65
CA ASP A 34 5.64 7.65 4.06
C ASP A 34 7.16 7.86 4.13
N ALA A 35 7.63 8.96 3.54
CA ALA A 35 9.02 9.37 3.56
C ALA A 35 9.15 10.89 3.62
N GLN A 36 10.30 11.35 4.09
CA GLN A 36 10.74 12.74 3.92
C GLN A 36 11.55 12.83 2.63
N LEU A 37 11.04 13.57 1.65
CA LEU A 37 11.66 13.74 0.35
C LEU A 37 12.46 15.03 0.28
N SER A 38 13.61 14.98 -0.38
CA SER A 38 14.35 16.15 -0.83
C SER A 38 14.61 16.06 -2.34
N TYR A 39 14.50 17.17 -3.05
CA TYR A 39 14.70 17.24 -4.50
C TYR A 39 16.15 17.57 -4.85
N ASP A 40 16.70 16.85 -5.85
CA ASP A 40 17.99 17.13 -6.45
C ASP A 40 17.80 17.63 -7.89
N SER A 41 17.97 18.95 -8.07
CA SER A 41 17.83 19.62 -9.37
C SER A 41 18.90 19.22 -10.39
N LYS A 42 20.03 18.64 -9.98
CA LYS A 42 21.09 18.22 -10.92
C LYS A 42 20.71 16.97 -11.70
N THR A 43 19.98 16.08 -11.05
CA THR A 43 19.59 14.78 -11.60
C THR A 43 18.10 14.71 -11.93
N ASP A 44 17.33 15.73 -11.55
CA ASP A 44 15.86 15.76 -11.60
C ASP A 44 15.24 14.55 -10.90
N THR A 45 15.77 14.22 -9.72
CA THR A 45 15.29 13.11 -8.89
C THR A 45 15.14 13.50 -7.42
N PHE A 46 14.54 12.59 -6.65
CA PHE A 46 14.33 12.75 -5.23
C PHE A 46 15.17 11.78 -4.42
N GLN A 47 15.52 12.23 -3.23
CA GLN A 47 16.05 11.42 -2.16
C GLN A 47 14.96 11.23 -1.10
N ALA A 48 14.58 9.98 -0.82
CA ALA A 48 13.67 9.64 0.25
C ALA A 48 14.43 9.21 1.51
N ARG A 49 14.01 9.78 2.64
CA ARG A 49 14.42 9.33 3.98
C ARG A 49 13.21 8.74 4.67
N TYR A 50 13.22 7.43 4.83
CA TYR A 50 12.15 6.75 5.54
C TYR A 50 12.32 6.94 7.06
N PRO A 51 11.22 7.01 7.83
CA PRO A 51 11.29 7.12 9.28
C PRO A 51 12.18 6.01 9.88
N PRO A 52 13.08 6.35 10.81
CA PRO A 52 14.02 5.39 11.35
C PRO A 52 13.31 4.35 12.21
N PHE A 53 13.70 3.09 12.04
CA PHE A 53 13.42 2.02 13.00
C PHE A 53 14.71 1.49 13.64
N ALA A 54 15.79 1.28 12.88
CA ALA A 54 17.11 0.91 13.41
C ALA A 54 18.28 1.48 12.59
N ARG A 55 18.09 1.62 11.27
CA ARG A 55 19.03 2.28 10.36
C ARG A 55 18.23 3.21 9.46
N GLN A 56 18.71 4.42 9.26
CA GLN A 56 18.08 5.36 8.35
C GLN A 56 18.26 4.83 6.92
N THR A 57 17.19 4.31 6.33
CA THR A 57 17.20 3.93 4.92
C THR A 57 17.01 5.19 4.10
N ILE A 58 18.00 5.46 3.26
CA ILE A 58 17.96 6.52 2.28
C ILE A 58 17.87 5.85 0.92
N GLU A 59 16.83 6.18 0.17
CA GLU A 59 16.70 5.79 -1.23
C GLU A 59 16.94 7.03 -2.09
N GLN A 60 17.81 6.90 -3.09
CA GLN A 60 18.18 7.97 -4.01
C GLN A 60 17.60 7.68 -5.40
N SER A 61 17.65 8.68 -6.28
CA SER A 61 17.24 8.56 -7.68
C SER A 61 15.77 8.16 -7.84
N ILE A 62 14.90 8.67 -6.97
CA ILE A 62 13.46 8.44 -7.08
C ILE A 62 12.89 9.42 -8.08
N HIS A 63 12.20 8.90 -9.11
CA HIS A 63 11.53 9.73 -10.11
C HIS A 63 10.11 10.12 -9.67
N TRP A 64 9.60 11.19 -10.28
CA TRP A 64 8.27 11.76 -10.00
C TRP A 64 7.13 10.73 -10.10
N GLU A 65 7.23 9.75 -11.00
CA GLU A 65 6.20 8.72 -11.23
C GLU A 65 6.01 7.79 -10.04
N ARG A 66 7.02 7.68 -9.16
CA ARG A 66 6.99 6.87 -7.94
C ARG A 66 6.51 7.64 -6.73
N LEU A 67 6.16 8.91 -6.87
CA LEU A 67 5.73 9.75 -5.77
C LEU A 67 4.23 9.99 -5.79
N ARG A 68 3.65 10.09 -4.61
CA ARG A 68 2.30 10.66 -4.43
C ARG A 68 2.20 11.46 -3.15
N ALA A 69 1.22 12.35 -3.11
CA ALA A 69 0.76 12.90 -1.83
C ALA A 69 0.14 11.77 -0.98
N PRO A 70 0.27 11.81 0.36
CA PRO A 70 -0.44 10.90 1.23
C PRO A 70 -1.95 10.97 0.95
N PRO A 71 -2.63 9.84 0.69
CA PRO A 71 -4.05 9.84 0.35
C PRO A 71 -4.94 10.09 1.58
N VAL A 72 -4.38 9.95 2.78
CA VAL A 72 -5.06 10.13 4.07
C VAL A 72 -4.14 10.85 5.04
N ASP A 73 -4.72 11.60 5.97
CA ASP A 73 -3.96 12.32 7.02
C ASP A 73 -3.55 11.40 8.19
N THR A 74 -3.89 10.11 8.12
CA THR A 74 -3.53 9.13 9.16
C THR A 74 -2.01 8.91 9.19
N PRO A 75 -1.33 9.16 10.32
CA PRO A 75 0.11 8.90 10.42
C PRO A 75 0.45 7.41 10.27
N ALA A 76 1.62 7.10 9.72
CA ALA A 76 2.04 5.71 9.46
C ALA A 76 2.14 4.78 10.71
N HIS A 77 2.16 5.31 11.94
CA HIS A 77 2.14 4.49 13.16
C HIS A 77 0.73 4.26 13.73
N VAL A 78 -0.28 4.87 13.10
CA VAL A 78 -1.68 4.82 13.56
C VAL A 78 -2.47 3.92 12.62
N LEU A 79 -3.29 3.06 13.23
CA LEU A 79 -4.25 2.23 12.52
C LEU A 79 -5.30 3.14 11.85
N HIS A 80 -5.43 3.04 10.53
CA HIS A 80 -6.44 3.80 9.79
C HIS A 80 -7.84 3.31 10.13
N ALA A 81 -8.70 4.24 10.56
CA ALA A 81 -10.10 3.97 10.85
C ALA A 81 -10.81 3.62 9.53
N THR A 82 -11.16 2.35 9.38
CA THR A 82 -11.76 1.84 8.15
C THR A 82 -13.26 2.10 8.15
N ASP A 83 -13.74 2.86 7.18
CA ASP A 83 -15.16 3.20 7.00
C ASP A 83 -15.84 2.40 5.88
N CYS A 84 -15.06 1.86 4.93
CA CYS A 84 -15.57 1.25 3.71
C CYS A 84 -15.83 -0.27 3.78
N LEU A 85 -15.59 -0.91 4.93
CA LEU A 85 -15.62 -2.39 5.04
C LEU A 85 -16.94 -3.02 4.64
N ASN A 86 -18.07 -2.39 4.97
CA ASN A 86 -19.39 -2.92 4.62
C ASN A 86 -19.72 -2.79 3.12
N ASP A 87 -19.04 -1.89 2.43
CA ASP A 87 -19.27 -1.58 1.01
C ASP A 87 -18.33 -2.36 0.08
N LEU A 88 -17.38 -3.12 0.64
CA LEU A 88 -16.45 -3.94 -0.14
C LEU A 88 -17.19 -5.10 -0.81
N LYS A 89 -17.06 -5.21 -2.13
CA LYS A 89 -17.52 -6.33 -2.94
C LYS A 89 -16.37 -6.88 -3.79
N PRO A 90 -16.45 -8.15 -4.23
CA PRO A 90 -15.45 -8.71 -5.13
C PRO A 90 -15.19 -7.82 -6.35
N GLY A 91 -13.91 -7.68 -6.72
CA GLY A 91 -13.44 -6.80 -7.78
C GLY A 91 -13.14 -5.36 -7.34
N ASP A 92 -13.52 -4.95 -6.13
CA ASP A 92 -13.12 -3.65 -5.61
C ASP A 92 -11.61 -3.58 -5.37
N HIS A 93 -11.04 -2.42 -5.68
CA HIS A 93 -9.62 -2.13 -5.46
C HIS A 93 -9.44 -1.44 -4.11
N ILE A 94 -8.44 -1.86 -3.35
CA ILE A 94 -8.19 -1.32 -2.00
C ILE A 94 -6.71 -1.06 -1.77
N GLU A 95 -6.43 -0.30 -0.72
CA GLU A 95 -5.15 -0.34 -0.03
C GLU A 95 -5.36 -0.81 1.41
N ILE A 96 -4.48 -1.69 1.87
CA ILE A 96 -4.45 -2.18 3.24
C ILE A 96 -3.14 -1.79 3.91
N GLN A 97 -3.22 -1.33 5.14
CA GLN A 97 -2.06 -1.13 5.98
C GLN A 97 -1.43 -2.48 6.30
N TRP A 98 -0.13 -2.61 6.12
CA TRP A 98 0.60 -3.80 6.55
C TRP A 98 1.93 -3.42 7.22
N ARG A 99 2.35 -4.21 8.20
CA ARG A 99 3.67 -4.10 8.82
C ARG A 99 4.16 -5.47 9.25
N ARG A 100 5.47 -5.69 9.18
CA ARG A 100 6.08 -6.98 9.56
C ARG A 100 6.00 -7.26 11.06
N SER A 101 6.24 -6.23 11.88
CA SER A 101 6.16 -6.29 13.34
C SER A 101 5.60 -4.98 13.88
N LYS A 102 5.13 -4.98 15.13
CA LYS A 102 4.50 -3.82 15.78
C LYS A 102 5.43 -2.63 15.97
N GLU A 103 6.73 -2.88 15.86
CA GLU A 103 7.76 -1.85 15.93
C GLU A 103 7.92 -1.08 14.61
N PHE A 104 7.43 -1.64 13.50
CA PHE A 104 7.43 -0.97 12.20
C PHE A 104 6.20 -0.09 12.01
N HIS A 105 6.40 1.01 11.29
CA HIS A 105 5.29 1.77 10.72
C HIS A 105 4.58 0.96 9.64
N TYR A 106 3.29 1.24 9.46
CA TYR A 106 2.51 0.73 8.34
C TYR A 106 3.02 1.30 7.02
N GLY A 107 3.11 0.43 6.02
CA GLY A 107 2.99 0.83 4.62
C GLY A 107 1.60 0.49 4.10
N TRP A 108 1.30 0.95 2.89
CA TRP A 108 0.05 0.65 2.19
C TRP A 108 0.29 -0.34 1.07
N TRP A 109 -0.39 -1.47 1.08
CA TRP A 109 -0.33 -2.47 0.00
C TRP A 109 -1.60 -2.43 -0.80
N TYR A 110 -1.44 -2.45 -2.12
CA TYR A 110 -2.55 -2.60 -3.03
C TYR A 110 -3.04 -4.06 -3.05
N ALA A 111 -4.36 -4.22 -3.00
CA ALA A 111 -5.02 -5.51 -3.14
C ALA A 111 -6.36 -5.36 -3.88
N VAL A 112 -6.91 -6.49 -4.30
CA VAL A 112 -8.26 -6.57 -4.88
C VAL A 112 -9.12 -7.45 -3.98
N VAL A 113 -10.38 -7.08 -3.77
CA VAL A 113 -11.32 -7.92 -3.04
C VAL A 113 -11.63 -9.16 -3.88
N GLY A 114 -11.30 -10.33 -3.33
CA GLY A 114 -11.52 -11.63 -3.97
C GLY A 114 -12.90 -12.22 -3.68
N HIS A 115 -13.19 -13.32 -4.35
CA HIS A 115 -14.34 -14.17 -4.01
C HIS A 115 -13.98 -15.14 -2.89
N GLN A 116 -15.00 -15.58 -2.15
CA GLN A 116 -14.89 -16.70 -1.21
C GLN A 116 -14.65 -18.02 -1.99
N GLU A 117 -13.96 -18.99 -1.41
CA GLU A 117 -13.61 -20.25 -2.08
C GLU A 117 -14.83 -21.02 -2.63
N LEU A 118 -15.95 -20.95 -1.92
CA LEU A 118 -17.20 -21.62 -2.33
C LEU A 118 -18.04 -20.82 -3.34
N CYS A 119 -17.60 -19.61 -3.73
CA CYS A 119 -18.30 -18.78 -4.68
C CYS A 119 -17.80 -19.04 -6.10
N ASP A 120 -18.73 -19.31 -7.02
CA ASP A 120 -18.45 -19.55 -8.44
C ASP A 120 -18.15 -18.27 -9.25
N GLY A 121 -18.02 -17.12 -8.57
CA GLY A 121 -17.79 -15.82 -9.21
C GLY A 121 -18.99 -15.27 -10.00
N ASN A 122 -20.14 -15.96 -10.00
CA ASN A 122 -21.30 -15.53 -10.78
C ASN A 122 -21.95 -14.29 -10.15
N GLU A 123 -21.96 -13.18 -10.85
CA GLU A 123 -22.48 -11.89 -10.37
C GLU A 123 -23.93 -11.99 -9.83
N ASN A 124 -24.78 -12.84 -10.42
CA ASN A 124 -26.17 -12.99 -10.02
C ASN A 124 -26.37 -13.86 -8.77
N ARG A 125 -25.38 -14.66 -8.38
CA ARG A 125 -25.43 -15.60 -7.25
C ARG A 125 -24.40 -15.29 -6.16
N CYS A 126 -23.49 -14.36 -6.42
CA CYS A 126 -22.46 -13.95 -5.50
C CYS A 126 -23.07 -13.28 -4.26
N ARG A 127 -22.77 -13.83 -3.09
CA ARG A 127 -23.16 -13.25 -1.79
C ARG A 127 -21.96 -12.80 -0.95
N CYS A 128 -20.77 -12.74 -1.55
CA CYS A 128 -19.53 -12.38 -0.85
C CYS A 128 -19.57 -10.97 -0.25
N GLN A 129 -20.34 -10.03 -0.82
CA GLN A 129 -20.55 -8.70 -0.25
C GLN A 129 -21.24 -8.75 1.12
N HIS A 130 -22.12 -9.73 1.34
CA HIS A 130 -22.91 -9.85 2.57
C HIS A 130 -22.32 -10.83 3.58
N ASN A 131 -21.19 -11.47 3.25
CA ASN A 131 -20.47 -12.33 4.18
C ASN A 131 -19.61 -11.46 5.11
N ASP A 132 -19.56 -11.83 6.39
CA ASP A 132 -18.71 -11.18 7.37
C ASP A 132 -17.22 -11.29 7.01
N ALA A 133 -16.81 -12.36 6.34
CA ALA A 133 -15.44 -12.53 5.88
C ALA A 133 -15.22 -11.90 4.50
N VAL A 134 -14.19 -11.06 4.38
CA VAL A 134 -13.72 -10.48 3.11
C VAL A 134 -12.39 -11.11 2.75
N VAL A 135 -12.29 -11.64 1.52
CA VAL A 135 -11.03 -12.15 0.97
C VAL A 135 -10.32 -10.99 0.28
N LEU A 136 -9.06 -10.78 0.63
CA LEU A 136 -8.18 -9.86 -0.08
C LEU A 136 -7.17 -10.66 -0.89
N GLU A 137 -7.03 -10.31 -2.16
CA GLU A 137 -6.11 -10.96 -3.08
C GLU A 137 -4.99 -10.01 -3.51
N PHE A 138 -3.77 -10.50 -3.36
CA PHE A 138 -2.51 -9.90 -3.76
C PHE A 138 -1.99 -10.63 -4.99
N SER A 139 -2.56 -10.28 -6.15
CA SER A 139 -2.30 -10.97 -7.42
C SER A 139 -0.87 -10.84 -7.95
N GLN A 140 0.01 -10.08 -7.27
CA GLN A 140 1.45 -10.10 -7.53
C GLN A 140 2.14 -11.41 -7.13
N TYR A 141 1.54 -12.21 -6.24
CA TYR A 141 2.07 -13.50 -5.80
C TYR A 141 1.48 -14.68 -6.57
N THR A 142 2.24 -15.77 -6.75
CA THR A 142 1.80 -16.96 -7.48
C THR A 142 0.62 -17.66 -6.80
N PRO A 143 -0.27 -18.32 -7.58
CA PRO A 143 -1.31 -19.17 -7.02
C PRO A 143 -0.71 -20.23 -6.09
N GLY A 144 -1.22 -20.32 -4.85
CA GLY A 144 -0.70 -21.22 -3.82
C GLY A 144 0.32 -20.58 -2.86
N SER A 145 0.82 -19.38 -3.14
CA SER A 145 1.64 -18.64 -2.19
C SER A 145 0.80 -18.21 -0.98
N ARG A 146 1.33 -18.39 0.24
CA ARG A 146 0.66 -17.96 1.48
C ARG A 146 0.40 -16.45 1.54
N TRP A 147 1.14 -15.67 0.76
CA TRP A 147 1.03 -14.21 0.70
C TRP A 147 -0.02 -13.74 -0.29
N ARG A 148 -0.55 -14.64 -1.14
CA ARG A 148 -1.48 -14.28 -2.20
C ARG A 148 -2.84 -13.89 -1.66
N GLN A 149 -3.31 -14.52 -0.60
CA GLN A 149 -4.64 -14.27 -0.06
C GLN A 149 -4.59 -14.13 1.45
N THR A 150 -5.38 -13.19 1.95
CA THR A 150 -5.67 -13.08 3.39
C THR A 150 -7.16 -12.84 3.57
N MET A 151 -7.65 -13.14 4.77
CA MET A 151 -9.05 -12.99 5.14
C MET A 151 -9.17 -12.04 6.31
N ILE A 152 -10.08 -11.08 6.18
CA ILE A 152 -10.40 -10.11 7.22
C ILE A 152 -11.88 -10.19 7.57
N SER A 153 -12.24 -9.75 8.77
CA SER A 153 -13.64 -9.66 9.21
C SER A 153 -14.18 -8.25 9.00
N ARG A 154 -15.39 -8.11 8.45
CA ARG A 154 -16.15 -6.85 8.43
C ARG A 154 -16.56 -6.41 9.83
N LYS A 155 -16.79 -7.38 10.72
CA LYS A 155 -17.17 -7.16 12.12
C LYS A 155 -15.92 -6.92 12.96
N ASP A 156 -15.91 -5.81 13.68
CA ASP A 156 -14.86 -5.45 14.64
C ASP A 156 -13.43 -5.48 14.07
N HIS A 157 -13.27 -5.07 12.79
CA HIS A 157 -11.95 -5.08 12.15
C HIS A 157 -10.95 -4.25 12.95
N ARG A 158 -9.93 -4.95 13.45
CA ARG A 158 -8.75 -4.39 14.09
C ARG A 158 -7.53 -4.93 13.38
N GLU A 159 -6.36 -4.42 13.76
CA GLU A 159 -5.11 -5.01 13.35
C GLU A 159 -5.11 -6.52 13.65
N ALA A 160 -4.93 -7.33 12.60
CA ALA A 160 -4.96 -8.79 12.64
C ALA A 160 -3.69 -9.36 11.99
N GLY A 161 -3.22 -10.50 12.48
CA GLY A 161 -2.01 -11.14 11.98
C GLY A 161 -1.02 -11.48 13.08
N ASN A 162 0.21 -11.81 12.68
CA ASN A 162 1.25 -12.32 13.57
C ASN A 162 2.65 -12.00 13.01
N GLU A 163 3.71 -12.32 13.74
CA GLU A 163 5.11 -12.07 13.33
C GLU A 163 5.53 -12.86 12.07
N ALA A 164 4.87 -13.97 11.74
CA ALA A 164 5.18 -14.80 10.58
C ALA A 164 4.57 -14.26 9.27
N ASP A 165 3.35 -13.72 9.34
CA ASP A 165 2.57 -13.22 8.18
C ASP A 165 2.45 -11.68 8.15
N GLY A 166 3.01 -11.02 9.16
CA GLY A 166 2.82 -9.61 9.42
C GLY A 166 1.42 -9.27 9.95
N PHE A 167 1.22 -7.98 10.20
CA PHE A 167 0.02 -7.40 10.77
C PHE A 167 -0.69 -6.55 9.72
N TYR A 168 -1.91 -6.93 9.40
CA TYR A 168 -2.83 -6.25 8.50
C TYR A 168 -3.73 -5.32 9.29
N GLY A 169 -3.76 -4.05 8.93
CA GLY A 169 -4.43 -2.98 9.64
C GLY A 169 -5.59 -2.39 8.87
N GLY A 170 -5.65 -1.06 8.85
CA GLY A 170 -6.74 -0.31 8.28
C GLY A 170 -6.78 -0.42 6.76
N ILE A 171 -7.97 -0.25 6.20
CA ILE A 171 -8.24 -0.42 4.78
C ILE A 171 -8.88 0.85 4.24
N ARG A 172 -8.51 1.23 3.02
CA ARG A 172 -9.26 2.20 2.24
C ARG A 172 -9.64 1.61 0.90
N LYS A 173 -10.85 1.93 0.43
CA LYS A 173 -11.28 1.61 -0.92
C LYS A 173 -10.79 2.66 -1.91
N LEU A 174 -10.32 2.20 -3.07
CA LEU A 174 -9.91 3.04 -4.19
C LEU A 174 -11.10 3.27 -5.11
N TYR A 175 -11.57 4.52 -5.18
CA TYR A 175 -12.70 4.89 -6.04
C TYR A 175 -12.25 5.51 -7.37
N LYS A 176 -11.08 6.18 -7.38
CA LYS A 176 -10.59 6.92 -8.55
C LYS A 176 -9.87 5.98 -9.50
N ALA A 177 -10.32 5.96 -10.76
CA ALA A 177 -9.70 5.17 -11.83
C ALA A 177 -8.21 5.52 -12.05
N GLU A 178 -7.83 6.78 -11.82
CA GLU A 178 -6.44 7.24 -11.92
C GLU A 178 -5.54 6.57 -10.88
N GLU A 179 -5.96 6.47 -9.62
CA GLU A 179 -5.20 5.80 -8.56
C GLU A 179 -5.03 4.31 -8.87
N ILE A 180 -6.11 3.65 -9.33
CA ILE A 180 -6.07 2.24 -9.73
C ILE A 180 -5.14 2.05 -10.93
N SER A 181 -5.18 2.95 -11.90
CA SER A 181 -4.30 2.90 -13.08
C SER A 181 -2.84 3.08 -12.72
N LYS A 182 -2.54 3.94 -11.73
CA LYS A 182 -1.17 4.08 -11.20
C LYS A 182 -0.65 2.80 -10.58
N TRP A 183 -1.47 2.11 -9.78
CA TRP A 183 -1.08 0.79 -9.25
C TRP A 183 -0.86 -0.25 -10.34
N LYS A 184 -1.71 -0.27 -11.37
CA LYS A 184 -1.55 -1.17 -12.53
C LYS A 184 -0.28 -0.89 -13.35
N GLN A 185 0.17 0.36 -13.43
CA GLN A 185 1.45 0.71 -14.08
C GLN A 185 2.67 0.24 -13.28
N LEU A 186 2.52 0.07 -11.96
CA LEU A 186 3.56 -0.39 -11.05
C LEU A 186 3.60 -1.92 -10.91
N TRP A 187 2.79 -2.64 -11.70
CA TRP A 187 2.67 -4.08 -11.62
C TRP A 187 4.00 -4.77 -11.99
N PRO A 188 4.37 -5.86 -11.28
CA PRO A 188 5.51 -6.67 -11.68
C PRO A 188 5.40 -7.15 -13.13
N ASN A 189 6.51 -7.13 -13.87
CA ASN A 189 6.58 -7.79 -15.17
C ASN A 189 6.55 -9.33 -15.07
N GLN A 190 6.75 -9.88 -13.85
CA GLN A 190 6.74 -11.33 -13.56
C GLN A 190 6.05 -11.59 -12.21
N ILE A 191 5.24 -12.64 -12.13
CA ILE A 191 4.58 -13.06 -10.89
C ILE A 191 5.63 -13.64 -9.93
N ILE A 192 5.50 -13.32 -8.64
CA ILE A 192 6.47 -13.66 -7.59
C ILE A 192 6.10 -15.00 -6.93
N ASP A 193 7.07 -15.90 -6.77
CA ASP A 193 6.93 -17.15 -6.00
C ASP A 193 6.87 -16.94 -4.47
#